data_AF-A0AAE2D2B6-F1
#
_entry.id   AF-A0AAE2D2B6-F1
#
_cell.length_a   1.000
_cell.length_b   1.000
_cell.length_c   1.000
_cell.angle_alpha   90.00
_cell.angle_beta   90.00
_cell.angle_gamma   90.00
#
_symmetry.space_group_name_H-M   'P 1'
#
loop_
_entity.id
_entity.type
_entity.pdbx_description
1 polymer ?
#
loop_
_entity_poly.entity_id
_entity_poly.type
_entity_poly.pdbx_seq_one_letter_code
_entity_poly.pdbx_strand_id
1 'polypeptide(L)'
;MVQETNSVYMAILWLCRCLNFIREFLHHLFCSPDPFTPTKNSDTSLLSVANEAYTRCIRPFHSWSVRGMAMVIIQSLPSRICLLELLLLDNPDTPSSPTTTYAVPESFTNEFPLIRYPEAYNQLKLDAARYSEALGRFLTLIEGLLASLDLNRIFTGSESY
;
A
#
# COMPACT_ATOMS: atom_id res chain seq x y z
N MET A 1 -19.74 -8.07 26.55
CA MET A 1 -18.67 -9.07 26.32
C MET A 1 -17.37 -8.48 26.84
N VAL A 2 -16.60 -9.23 27.62
CA VAL A 2 -15.24 -8.82 28.01
C VAL A 2 -14.40 -8.81 26.74
N GLN A 3 -13.83 -7.67 26.38
CA GLN A 3 -12.92 -7.60 25.24
C GLN A 3 -11.60 -8.25 25.67
N GLU A 4 -11.44 -9.52 25.35
CA GLU A 4 -10.14 -10.20 25.50
C GLU A 4 -9.14 -9.54 24.55
N THR A 5 -8.31 -8.68 25.15
CA THR A 5 -7.35 -7.81 24.46
C THR A 5 -6.25 -8.58 23.73
N ASN A 6 -6.04 -9.86 24.07
CA ASN A 6 -4.97 -10.71 23.54
C ASN A 6 -5.51 -12.00 22.90
N SER A 7 -6.51 -11.88 22.03
CA SER A 7 -7.07 -13.03 21.30
C SER A 7 -6.54 -13.11 19.86
N VAL A 8 -6.52 -14.32 19.31
CA VAL A 8 -6.24 -14.56 17.87
C VAL A 8 -7.19 -13.76 16.99
N TYR A 9 -8.45 -13.62 17.42
CA TYR A 9 -9.45 -12.77 16.77
C TYR A 9 -8.97 -11.32 16.64
N MET A 10 -8.51 -10.69 17.72
CA MET A 10 -8.03 -9.31 17.67
C MET A 10 -6.82 -9.16 16.74
N ALA A 11 -5.93 -10.15 16.70
CA ALA A 11 -4.79 -10.16 15.78
C ALA A 11 -5.25 -10.25 14.31
N ILE A 12 -6.18 -11.16 14.00
CA ILE A 12 -6.76 -11.31 12.65
C ILE A 12 -7.48 -10.03 12.24
N LEU A 13 -8.26 -9.42 13.12
CA LEU A 13 -8.98 -8.17 12.86
C LEU A 13 -8.01 -7.05 12.44
N TRP A 14 -6.94 -6.82 13.20
CA TRP A 14 -5.97 -5.78 12.90
C TRP A 14 -5.14 -6.09 11.65
N LEU A 15 -4.78 -7.36 11.45
CA LEU A 15 -4.14 -7.79 10.21
C LEU A 15 -5.04 -7.50 8.99
N CYS A 16 -6.33 -7.83 9.07
CA CYS A 16 -7.27 -7.58 7.97
C CYS A 16 -7.46 -6.09 7.69
N ARG A 17 -7.55 -5.25 8.72
CA ARG A 17 -7.60 -3.78 8.55
C ARG A 17 -6.33 -3.23 7.90
N CYS A 18 -5.17 -3.77 8.26
CA CYS A 18 -3.89 -3.43 7.64
C CYS A 18 -3.84 -3.87 6.17
N LEU A 19 -4.25 -5.09 5.88
CA LEU A 19 -4.32 -5.62 4.51
C LEU A 19 -5.30 -4.83 3.64
N ASN A 20 -6.42 -4.39 4.20
CA ASN A 20 -7.36 -3.51 3.50
C ASN A 20 -6.71 -2.15 3.15
N PHE A 21 -5.93 -1.57 4.07
CA PHE A 21 -5.11 -0.40 3.76
C PHE A 21 -4.12 -0.66 2.63
N ILE A 22 -3.41 -1.79 2.64
CA ILE A 22 -2.48 -2.14 1.55
C ILE A 22 -3.21 -2.28 0.22
N ARG A 23 -4.39 -2.92 0.22
CA ARG A 23 -5.25 -3.05 -0.96
C ARG A 23 -5.61 -1.68 -1.55
N GLU A 24 -6.16 -0.78 -0.74
CA GLU A 24 -6.54 0.58 -1.18
C GLU A 24 -5.31 1.41 -1.57
N PHE A 25 -4.20 1.29 -0.84
CA PHE A 25 -2.94 1.97 -1.15
C PHE A 25 -2.41 1.57 -2.53
N LEU A 26 -2.35 0.26 -2.83
CA LEU A 26 -1.92 -0.24 -4.13
C LEU A 26 -2.89 0.18 -5.24
N HIS A 27 -4.21 0.13 -4.98
CA HIS A 27 -5.21 0.64 -5.91
C HIS A 27 -4.94 2.10 -6.27
N HIS A 28 -4.82 2.98 -5.29
CA HIS A 28 -4.54 4.41 -5.53
C HIS A 28 -3.16 4.64 -6.16
N LEU A 29 -2.13 3.87 -5.79
CA LEU A 29 -0.79 3.99 -6.35
C LEU A 29 -0.77 3.76 -7.87
N PHE A 30 -1.54 2.78 -8.35
CA PHE A 30 -1.52 2.33 -9.74
C PHE A 30 -2.71 2.81 -10.60
N CYS A 31 -3.85 3.18 -10.01
CA CYS A 31 -4.96 3.82 -10.72
C CYS A 31 -4.78 5.33 -10.89
N SER A 32 -3.90 5.95 -10.10
CA SER A 32 -3.47 7.33 -10.32
C SER A 32 -2.74 7.45 -11.66
N PRO A 33 -2.87 8.59 -12.38
CA PRO A 33 -2.16 8.83 -13.64
C PRO A 33 -0.68 8.45 -13.55
N ASP A 34 -0.15 7.90 -14.65
CA ASP A 34 1.23 7.43 -14.67
C ASP A 34 2.17 8.61 -14.36
N PRO A 35 3.20 8.41 -13.53
CA PRO A 35 4.04 9.50 -13.02
C PRO A 35 4.78 10.28 -14.12
N PHE A 36 4.82 9.75 -15.34
CA PHE A 36 5.44 10.35 -16.52
C PHE A 36 4.48 11.13 -17.40
N THR A 37 3.17 10.98 -17.17
CA THR A 37 2.18 11.74 -17.90
C THR A 37 2.00 13.09 -17.20
N PRO A 38 2.24 14.22 -17.89
CA PRO A 38 2.04 15.52 -17.28
C PRO A 38 0.53 15.77 -17.09
N THR A 39 0.00 15.39 -15.93
CA THR A 39 -1.37 15.72 -15.54
C THR A 39 -1.40 17.05 -14.84
N LYS A 40 -2.03 18.06 -15.45
CA LYS A 40 -2.03 19.43 -14.91
C LYS A 40 -2.85 19.61 -13.62
N ASN A 41 -3.72 18.66 -13.25
CA ASN A 41 -4.79 18.93 -12.27
C ASN A 41 -5.00 17.84 -11.18
N SER A 42 -4.15 16.82 -11.06
CA SER A 42 -4.31 15.77 -10.03
C SER A 42 -3.04 15.60 -9.21
N ASP A 43 -3.16 15.73 -7.88
CA ASP A 43 -2.06 15.39 -6.96
C ASP A 43 -1.86 13.86 -6.94
N THR A 44 -0.81 13.42 -7.64
CA THR A 44 -0.41 12.01 -7.71
C THR A 44 0.75 11.70 -6.77
N SER A 45 1.01 12.55 -5.78
CA SER A 45 2.06 12.33 -4.79
C SER A 45 1.78 11.07 -3.97
N LEU A 46 2.85 10.42 -3.50
CA LEU A 46 2.74 9.26 -2.62
C LEU A 46 2.06 9.63 -1.29
N LEU A 47 2.24 10.87 -0.84
CA LEU A 47 1.56 11.43 0.33
C LEU A 47 0.04 11.42 0.14
N SER A 48 -0.46 11.91 -1.00
CA SER A 48 -1.89 11.91 -1.33
C SER A 48 -2.44 10.48 -1.36
N VAL A 49 -1.74 9.57 -2.06
CA VAL A 49 -2.09 8.14 -2.15
C VAL A 49 -2.18 7.49 -0.76
N ALA A 50 -1.17 7.67 0.09
CA ALA A 50 -1.14 7.08 1.42
C ALA A 50 -2.20 7.67 2.35
N ASN A 51 -2.43 8.98 2.27
CA ASN A 51 -3.41 9.66 3.10
C ASN A 51 -4.85 9.25 2.76
N GLU A 52 -5.15 9.07 1.46
CA GLU A 52 -6.46 8.59 1.02
C GLU A 52 -6.74 7.17 1.51
N ALA A 53 -5.81 6.24 1.26
CA ALA A 53 -5.92 4.86 1.74
C ALA A 53 -6.03 4.78 3.28
N TYR A 54 -5.23 5.58 3.99
CA TYR A 54 -5.26 5.64 5.46
C TYR A 54 -6.61 6.13 5.97
N THR A 55 -7.16 7.18 5.36
CA THR A 55 -8.43 7.79 5.76
C THR A 55 -9.59 6.82 5.60
N ARG A 56 -9.61 6.04 4.51
CA ARG A 56 -10.67 5.05 4.22
C ARG A 56 -10.58 3.79 5.08
N CYS A 57 -9.38 3.35 5.43
CA CYS A 57 -9.19 2.04 6.06
C CYS A 57 -8.95 2.13 7.56
N ILE A 58 -7.79 2.63 7.98
CA ILE A 58 -7.29 2.43 9.35
C ILE A 58 -7.66 3.62 10.25
N ARG A 59 -7.71 4.84 9.71
CA ARG A 59 -7.91 6.08 10.48
C ARG A 59 -9.09 6.04 11.44
N PRO A 60 -10.28 5.50 11.07
CA PRO A 60 -11.42 5.46 11.99
C PRO A 60 -11.16 4.61 13.25
N PHE A 61 -10.28 3.60 13.15
CA PHE A 61 -9.94 2.68 14.24
C PHE A 61 -8.78 3.16 15.12
N HIS A 62 -8.04 4.19 14.68
CA HIS A 62 -6.97 4.78 15.47
C HIS A 62 -7.49 5.85 16.44
N SER A 63 -6.89 5.90 17.64
CA SER A 63 -7.07 7.00 18.59
C SER A 63 -6.42 8.29 18.07
N TRP A 64 -6.76 9.43 18.65
CA TRP A 64 -6.22 10.74 18.23
C TRP A 64 -4.68 10.79 18.21
N SER A 65 -4.02 10.25 19.24
CA SER A 65 -2.55 10.23 19.30
C SER A 65 -1.93 9.36 18.21
N VAL A 66 -2.51 8.19 17.94
CA VAL A 66 -2.06 7.29 16.87
C VAL A 66 -2.29 7.91 15.49
N ARG A 67 -3.38 8.67 15.31
CA ARG A 67 -3.60 9.45 14.08
C ARG A 67 -2.51 10.50 13.87
N GLY A 68 -2.07 11.17 14.93
CA GLY A 68 -0.93 12.10 14.88
C GLY A 68 0.36 11.42 14.41
N MET A 69 0.68 10.25 14.98
CA MET A 69 1.84 9.47 14.56
C MET A 69 1.75 9.02 13.10
N ALA A 70 0.58 8.57 12.64
CA ALA A 70 0.37 8.18 11.25
C ALA A 70 0.64 9.34 10.28
N MET A 71 0.25 10.58 10.64
CA MET A 71 0.53 11.76 9.80
C MET A 71 2.03 12.04 9.70
N VAL A 72 2.79 11.91 10.79
CA VAL A 72 4.25 12.07 10.78
C VAL A 72 4.89 11.03 9.86
N ILE A 73 4.43 9.77 9.92
CA ILE A 73 4.92 8.70 9.04
C ILE A 73 4.59 9.01 7.58
N ILE A 74 3.36 9.40 7.26
CA ILE A 74 2.94 9.74 5.89
C ILE A 74 3.76 10.92 5.33
N GLN A 75 4.07 11.91 6.17
CA GLN A 75 4.92 13.05 5.79
C GLN A 75 6.37 12.66 5.51
N SER A 76 6.83 11.53 6.05
CA SER A 76 8.20 11.01 5.85
C SER A 76 8.34 10.08 4.64
N LEU A 77 7.27 9.85 3.89
CA LEU A 77 7.29 8.94 2.74
C LEU A 77 8.24 9.45 1.63
N PRO A 78 8.91 8.54 0.92
CA PRO A 78 9.72 8.90 -0.24
C PRO A 78 8.85 9.43 -1.39
N SER A 79 9.49 9.83 -2.49
CA SER A 79 8.76 10.15 -3.72
C SER A 79 8.05 8.89 -4.27
N ARG A 80 6.95 9.09 -4.99
CA ARG A 80 6.22 7.98 -5.66
C ARG A 80 7.12 7.22 -6.62
N ILE A 81 8.00 7.93 -7.33
CA ILE A 81 8.96 7.33 -8.28
C ILE A 81 9.93 6.40 -7.54
N CYS A 82 10.51 6.86 -6.42
CA CYS A 82 11.42 6.04 -5.62
C CYS A 82 10.77 4.73 -5.14
N LEU A 83 9.52 4.78 -4.68
CA LEU A 83 8.79 3.56 -4.30
C LEU A 83 8.58 2.61 -5.49
N LEU A 84 8.15 3.14 -6.64
CA LEU A 84 7.93 2.33 -7.85
C LEU A 84 9.22 1.67 -8.33
N GLU A 85 10.36 2.35 -8.21
CA GLU A 85 11.66 1.76 -8.52
C GLU A 85 12.01 0.63 -7.58
N LEU A 86 11.79 0.80 -6.27
CA LEU A 86 12.01 -0.27 -5.29
C LEU A 86 11.16 -1.52 -5.60
N LEU A 87 9.91 -1.33 -6.03
CA LEU A 87 9.03 -2.44 -6.41
C LEU A 87 9.45 -3.14 -7.71
N LEU A 88 10.30 -2.50 -8.52
CA LEU A 88 10.84 -3.05 -9.77
C LEU A 88 12.23 -3.67 -9.60
N LEU A 89 12.85 -3.59 -8.42
CA LEU A 89 14.19 -4.14 -8.15
C LEU A 89 14.23 -5.68 -8.04
N ASP A 90 13.12 -6.38 -8.26
CA ASP A 90 13.07 -7.84 -8.35
C ASP A 90 13.63 -8.32 -9.69
N ASN A 91 14.96 -8.40 -9.80
CA ASN A 91 15.59 -9.30 -10.76
C ASN A 91 16.68 -10.14 -10.07
N PRO A 92 16.36 -11.37 -9.62
CA PRO A 92 17.33 -12.28 -9.00
C PRO A 92 18.44 -12.73 -9.97
N ASP A 93 18.30 -12.46 -11.27
CA ASP A 93 19.31 -12.74 -12.31
C ASP A 93 20.37 -11.62 -12.46
N THR A 94 20.35 -10.60 -11.61
CA THR A 94 21.43 -9.62 -11.57
C THR A 94 22.61 -10.21 -10.78
N PRO A 95 23.76 -10.54 -11.39
CA PRO A 95 24.86 -11.16 -10.66
C PRO A 95 25.30 -10.27 -9.50
N SER A 96 25.19 -10.84 -8.31
CA SER A 96 25.55 -10.24 -7.04
C SER A 96 27.05 -9.98 -6.95
N SER A 97 27.45 -8.71 -6.98
CA SER A 97 28.69 -8.28 -6.33
C SER A 97 28.39 -8.05 -4.85
N PRO A 98 29.00 -8.80 -3.91
CA PRO A 98 28.67 -8.71 -2.50
C PRO A 98 29.56 -7.67 -1.84
N THR A 99 29.21 -6.39 -1.89
CA THR A 99 29.71 -5.42 -0.90
C THR A 99 28.83 -4.17 -0.85
N THR A 100 28.62 -3.70 0.38
CA THR A 100 28.41 -2.29 0.79
C THR A 100 26.96 -1.88 1.06
N THR A 101 26.73 -1.49 2.32
CA THR A 101 25.94 -0.36 2.86
C THR A 101 24.79 0.18 2.00
N TYR A 102 23.66 0.53 2.65
CA TYR A 102 22.55 1.34 2.13
C TYR A 102 22.99 2.70 1.53
N ALA A 103 23.77 2.65 0.46
CA ALA A 103 24.18 3.73 -0.38
C ALA A 103 23.69 3.34 -1.77
N VAL A 104 22.72 4.11 -2.26
CA VAL A 104 22.24 4.03 -3.64
C VAL A 104 23.46 4.03 -4.56
N PRO A 105 23.69 3.01 -5.40
CA PRO A 105 24.88 2.96 -6.24
C PRO A 105 24.96 4.19 -7.14
N GLU A 106 26.07 4.91 -7.11
CA GLU A 106 26.34 6.10 -7.94
C GLU A 106 26.29 5.81 -9.46
N SER A 107 26.16 4.54 -9.88
CA SER A 107 25.97 4.14 -11.27
C SER A 107 24.52 4.25 -11.78
N PHE A 108 23.56 4.67 -10.96
CA PHE A 108 22.17 4.97 -11.40
C PHE A 108 22.00 6.38 -11.98
N THR A 109 23.09 7.08 -12.26
CA THR A 109 23.09 8.50 -12.58
C THR A 109 22.70 8.88 -14.01
N ASN A 110 21.98 8.06 -14.78
CA ASN A 110 21.43 8.61 -16.04
C ASN A 110 20.09 8.09 -16.55
N GLU A 111 19.53 6.96 -16.11
CA GLU A 111 18.17 6.57 -16.53
C GLU A 111 17.42 5.79 -15.45
N PHE A 112 16.26 6.32 -15.04
CA PHE A 112 15.36 5.69 -14.07
C PHE A 112 14.88 4.31 -14.58
N PRO A 113 14.93 3.22 -13.79
CA PRO A 113 14.47 1.88 -14.19
C PRO A 113 13.05 1.84 -14.78
N LEU A 114 12.20 2.73 -14.28
CA LEU A 114 10.82 2.93 -14.69
C LEU A 114 10.70 3.42 -16.15
N ILE A 115 11.72 4.10 -16.68
CA ILE A 115 11.86 4.50 -18.10
C ILE A 115 12.50 3.38 -18.93
N ARG A 116 13.43 2.63 -18.32
CA ARG A 116 14.18 1.56 -18.98
C ARG A 116 13.32 0.32 -19.28
N TYR A 117 12.32 0.02 -18.44
CA TYR A 117 11.50 -1.20 -18.55
C TYR A 117 10.00 -0.90 -18.44
N PRO A 118 9.38 -0.26 -19.45
CA PRO A 118 7.95 0.06 -19.43
C PRO A 118 7.05 -1.18 -19.34
N GLU A 119 7.51 -2.32 -19.89
CA GLU A 119 6.80 -3.60 -19.82
C GLU A 119 6.75 -4.15 -18.39
N ALA A 120 7.85 -4.05 -17.63
CA ALA A 120 7.91 -4.46 -16.23
C ALA A 120 6.98 -3.61 -15.36
N TYR A 121 6.91 -2.30 -15.62
CA TYR A 121 5.96 -1.41 -14.95
C TYR A 121 4.49 -1.78 -15.26
N ASN A 122 4.18 -2.06 -16.53
CA ASN A 122 2.84 -2.52 -16.92
C ASN A 122 2.48 -3.85 -16.28
N GLN A 123 3.43 -4.79 -16.19
CA GLN A 123 3.23 -6.06 -15.54
C GLN A 123 2.99 -5.89 -14.04
N LEU A 124 3.81 -5.08 -13.36
CA LEU A 124 3.63 -4.73 -11.94
C LEU A 124 2.25 -4.11 -11.69
N LYS A 125 1.77 -3.22 -12.57
CA LYS A 125 0.44 -2.62 -12.51
C LYS A 125 -0.67 -3.67 -12.60
N LEU A 126 -0.54 -4.63 -13.52
CA LEU A 126 -1.49 -5.74 -13.67
C LEU A 126 -1.47 -6.66 -12.44
N ASP A 127 -0.30 -6.97 -11.91
CA ASP A 127 -0.16 -7.86 -10.76
C ASP A 127 -0.67 -7.19 -9.48
N ALA A 128 -0.43 -5.90 -9.29
CA ALA A 128 -1.03 -5.13 -8.20
C ALA A 128 -2.56 -5.11 -8.27
N ALA A 129 -3.14 -4.98 -9.47
CA ALA A 129 -4.59 -5.03 -9.65
C ALA A 129 -5.16 -6.41 -9.28
N ARG A 130 -4.55 -7.50 -9.79
CA ARG A 130 -4.94 -8.88 -9.47
C ARG A 130 -4.81 -9.20 -7.99
N TYR A 131 -3.72 -8.78 -7.37
CA TYR A 131 -3.49 -8.92 -5.93
C TYR A 131 -4.56 -8.19 -5.13
N SER A 132 -4.84 -6.93 -5.48
CA SER A 132 -5.86 -6.11 -4.82
C SER A 132 -7.27 -6.73 -4.91
N GLU A 133 -7.62 -7.27 -6.08
CA GLU A 133 -8.89 -7.97 -6.29
C GLU A 133 -8.99 -9.26 -5.45
N ALA A 134 -7.97 -10.11 -5.51
CA ALA A 134 -7.94 -11.36 -4.76
C ALA A 134 -8.00 -11.12 -3.25
N LEU A 135 -7.22 -10.14 -2.77
CA LEU A 135 -7.21 -9.74 -1.37
C LEU A 135 -8.57 -9.16 -0.95
N GLY A 136 -9.21 -8.35 -1.79
CA GLY A 136 -10.55 -7.82 -1.53
C GLY A 136 -11.58 -8.93 -1.30
N ARG A 137 -11.62 -9.93 -2.18
CA ARG A 137 -12.51 -11.10 -2.03
C ARG A 137 -12.26 -11.84 -0.73
N PHE A 138 -10.99 -12.07 -0.38
CA PHE A 138 -10.62 -12.73 0.87
C PHE A 138 -11.07 -11.93 2.09
N LEU A 139 -10.84 -10.61 2.10
CA LEU A 139 -11.28 -9.73 3.18
C LEU A 139 -12.80 -9.69 3.33
N THR A 140 -13.55 -9.70 2.23
CA THR A 140 -15.03 -9.78 2.26
C THR A 140 -15.52 -11.07 2.93
N LEU A 141 -14.85 -12.20 2.71
CA LEU A 141 -15.21 -13.46 3.37
C LEU A 141 -14.98 -13.39 4.89
N ILE A 142 -13.82 -12.85 5.31
CA ILE A 142 -13.54 -12.67 6.74
C ILE A 142 -14.52 -11.68 7.36
N GLU A 143 -14.82 -10.57 6.68
CA GLU A 143 -15.81 -9.59 7.13
C GLU A 143 -17.18 -10.24 7.34
N GLY A 144 -17.63 -11.09 6.41
CA GLY A 144 -18.88 -11.84 6.54
C GLY A 144 -18.87 -12.80 7.73
N LEU A 145 -17.75 -13.48 7.99
CA LEU A 145 -17.58 -14.32 9.16
C LEU A 145 -17.67 -13.50 10.46
N LEU A 146 -16.92 -12.40 10.56
CA LEU A 146 -16.95 -11.52 11.73
C LEU A 146 -18.35 -10.95 11.96
N ALA A 147 -19.04 -10.55 10.89
CA ALA A 147 -20.42 -10.10 10.93
C ALA A 147 -21.38 -11.15 11.51
N SER A 148 -21.25 -12.41 11.06
CA SER A 148 -22.12 -13.51 11.50
C SER A 148 -21.95 -13.86 12.99
N LEU A 149 -20.79 -13.50 13.55
CA LEU A 149 -20.44 -13.70 14.95
C LEU A 149 -20.65 -12.45 15.82
N ASP A 150 -21.23 -11.38 15.26
CA ASP A 150 -21.41 -10.08 15.91
C ASP A 150 -20.09 -9.48 16.45
N LEU A 151 -19.02 -9.64 15.67
CA LEU A 151 -17.68 -9.12 15.96
C LEU A 151 -17.39 -7.80 15.24
N ASN A 152 -16.27 -7.16 15.62
CA ASN A 152 -15.86 -5.89 15.05
C ASN A 152 -15.60 -6.00 13.55
N ARG A 153 -15.95 -4.94 12.82
CA ARG A 153 -15.83 -4.84 11.36
C ARG A 153 -14.41 -4.53 10.91
N ILE A 154 -14.04 -5.05 9.74
CA ILE A 154 -12.82 -4.72 9.01
C ILE A 154 -13.02 -3.42 8.24
N PHE A 155 -14.13 -3.32 7.49
CA PHE A 155 -14.41 -2.20 6.60
C PHE A 155 -15.10 -1.05 7.34
N THR A 156 -14.90 0.14 6.81
CA THR A 156 -15.52 1.37 7.32
C THR A 156 -16.77 1.76 6.53
N GLY A 157 -16.98 1.15 5.35
CA GLY A 157 -18.05 1.50 4.40
C GLY A 157 -17.74 2.70 3.50
N SER A 158 -16.54 3.27 3.58
CA SER A 158 -16.09 4.40 2.75
C SER A 158 -15.23 4.01 1.55
N GLU A 159 -15.01 2.71 1.34
CA GLU A 159 -14.22 2.19 0.23
C GLU A 159 -15.01 2.21 -1.08
N SER A 160 -14.33 2.46 -2.19
CA SER A 160 -14.92 2.38 -3.54
C SER A 160 -14.73 0.96 -4.08
N TYR A 161 -15.83 0.32 -4.50
CA TYR A 161 -15.83 -1.02 -5.11
C TYR A 161 -15.83 -0.93 -6.63
#